data_AF-A0AB73KW52-F1
#
_entry.id   AF-A0AB73KW52-F1
#
_cell.length_a   1.000
_cell.length_b   1.000
_cell.length_c   1.000
_cell.angle_alpha   90.00
_cell.angle_beta   90.00
_cell.angle_gamma   90.00
#
_symmetry.space_group_name_H-M   'P 1'
#
loop_
_entity.id
_entity.type
_entity.pdbx_description
1 polymer ?
#
loop_
_entity_poly.entity_id
_entity_poly.type
_entity_poly.pdbx_seq_one_letter_code
_entity_poly.pdbx_strand_id
1 'polypeptide(L)'
;MLESGLDAAARSLRAWLNGEQFTDLSTSEVTRFLTDSVDRWANGLGYNVQREVDLPPDSRRRDQRLGRLDLQLSHRSGKGRLISIEIDRGNKLWSLDKLTQAAELGHLALWLRWSLQPVPVPIPPSIRLIRAHVTRRTTINQQKRHTLQPDNCG
;
A
#
# COMPACT_ATOMS: atom_id res chain seq x y z
N MET A 1 -24.09 6.51 10.16
CA MET A 1 -23.22 5.34 10.40
C MET A 1 -21.81 5.85 10.63
N LEU A 2 -21.17 5.45 11.74
CA LEU A 2 -19.75 5.78 11.98
C LEU A 2 -18.91 5.11 10.90
N GLU A 3 -18.02 5.87 10.28
CA GLU A 3 -17.06 5.34 9.32
C GLU A 3 -16.16 4.30 10.01
N SER A 4 -15.88 3.19 9.32
CA SER A 4 -14.93 2.20 9.86
C SER A 4 -13.52 2.80 9.90
N GLY A 5 -12.70 2.44 10.89
CA GLY A 5 -11.30 2.92 10.95
C GLY A 5 -10.49 2.60 9.68
N LEU A 6 -10.88 1.54 8.95
CA LEU A 6 -10.29 1.16 7.67
C LEU A 6 -10.59 2.19 6.57
N ASP A 7 -11.85 2.61 6.43
CA ASP A 7 -12.27 3.62 5.46
C ASP A 7 -11.59 4.96 5.76
N ALA A 8 -11.51 5.33 7.05
CA ALA A 8 -10.90 6.58 7.48
C ALA A 8 -9.41 6.64 7.15
N ALA A 9 -8.68 5.55 7.43
CA ALA A 9 -7.27 5.41 7.08
C ALA A 9 -7.05 5.46 5.56
N ALA A 10 -7.86 4.73 4.79
CA ALA A 10 -7.76 4.72 3.33
C ALA A 10 -7.99 6.11 2.72
N ARG A 11 -9.03 6.82 3.19
CA ARG A 11 -9.32 8.17 2.73
C ARG A 11 -8.21 9.15 3.09
N SER A 12 -7.69 9.09 4.32
CA SER A 12 -6.62 9.97 4.79
C SER A 12 -5.35 9.78 3.96
N LEU A 13 -4.93 8.52 3.75
CA LEU A 13 -3.75 8.22 2.93
C LEU A 13 -3.95 8.65 1.48
N ARG A 14 -5.13 8.40 0.89
CA ARG A 14 -5.44 8.87 -0.47
C ARG A 14 -5.36 10.40 -0.58
N ALA A 15 -5.91 11.12 0.38
CA ALA A 15 -5.85 12.58 0.40
C ALA A 15 -4.41 13.10 0.48
N TRP A 16 -3.56 12.45 1.29
CA TRP A 16 -2.13 12.76 1.33
C TRP A 16 -1.45 12.52 -0.03
N LEU A 17 -1.65 11.34 -0.62
CA LEU A 17 -1.02 10.95 -1.88
C LEU A 17 -1.46 11.82 -3.06
N ASN A 18 -2.65 12.43 -3.00
CA ASN A 18 -3.09 13.40 -4.03
C ASN A 18 -2.31 14.71 -4.02
N GLY A 19 -1.57 15.03 -2.95
CA GLY A 19 -0.63 16.14 -2.92
C GLY A 19 0.78 15.79 -3.42
N GLU A 20 1.06 14.53 -3.72
CA GLU A 20 2.39 14.05 -4.11
C GLU A 20 2.56 14.02 -5.64
N GLN A 21 3.78 14.24 -6.11
CA GLN A 21 4.11 14.18 -7.53
C GLN A 21 5.57 13.79 -7.74
N PHE A 22 5.84 13.18 -8.89
CA PHE A 22 7.20 12.91 -9.37
C PHE A 22 7.20 12.74 -10.88
N THR A 23 8.37 12.94 -11.50
CA THR A 23 8.55 12.77 -12.94
C THR A 23 9.76 11.88 -13.22
N ASP A 24 9.60 10.99 -14.21
CA ASP A 24 10.67 10.16 -14.78
C ASP A 24 11.43 9.24 -13.80
N LEU A 25 10.77 8.80 -12.74
CA LEU A 25 11.32 7.78 -11.86
C LEU A 25 11.34 6.41 -12.55
N SER A 26 12.36 5.61 -12.24
CA SER A 26 12.40 4.19 -12.58
C SER A 26 11.44 3.39 -11.68
N THR A 27 11.23 2.11 -12.00
CA THR A 27 10.29 1.25 -11.26
C THR A 27 10.62 1.16 -9.76
N SER A 28 11.91 0.99 -9.41
CA SER A 28 12.35 0.91 -8.01
C SER A 28 12.23 2.25 -7.29
N GLU A 29 12.53 3.35 -8.00
CA GLU A 29 12.39 4.70 -7.44
C GLU A 29 10.94 5.06 -7.16
N VAL A 30 9.97 4.61 -7.98
CA VAL A 30 8.54 4.81 -7.69
C VAL A 30 8.12 4.10 -6.42
N THR A 31 8.46 2.81 -6.26
CA THR A 31 8.14 2.07 -5.02
C THR A 31 8.74 2.78 -3.82
N ARG A 32 10.04 3.15 -3.89
CA ARG A 32 10.70 3.88 -2.81
C ARG A 32 10.02 5.20 -2.48
N PHE A 33 9.71 6.01 -3.49
CA PHE A 33 9.02 7.29 -3.33
C PHE A 33 7.68 7.11 -2.58
N LEU A 34 6.87 6.14 -3.00
CA LEU A 34 5.57 5.88 -2.38
C LEU A 34 5.72 5.33 -0.97
N THR A 35 6.67 4.43 -0.72
CA THR A 35 7.00 3.96 0.63
C THR A 35 7.39 5.12 1.55
N ASP A 36 8.29 6.00 1.10
CA ASP A 36 8.75 7.16 1.87
C ASP A 36 7.63 8.20 2.07
N SER A 37 6.71 8.34 1.10
CA SER A 37 5.51 9.18 1.25
C SER A 37 4.54 8.62 2.29
N VAL A 38 4.27 7.31 2.29
CA VAL A 38 3.43 6.66 3.30
C VAL A 38 4.06 6.81 4.69
N ASP A 39 5.39 6.70 4.77
CA ASP A 39 6.15 6.91 6.00
C ASP A 39 5.96 8.33 6.55
N ARG A 40 6.12 9.36 5.71
CA ARG A 40 5.86 10.76 6.09
C ARG A 40 4.43 11.00 6.58
N TRP A 41 3.44 10.49 5.83
CA TRP A 41 2.03 10.56 6.20
C TRP A 41 1.78 9.94 7.58
N ALA A 42 2.25 8.70 7.78
CA ALA A 42 2.06 7.97 9.03
C ALA A 42 2.71 8.69 10.22
N ASN A 43 3.95 9.16 10.06
CA ASN A 43 4.64 9.91 11.11
C ASN A 43 3.92 11.19 11.51
N GLY A 44 3.40 11.94 10.52
CA GLY A 44 2.61 13.16 10.74
C GLY A 44 1.33 12.90 11.51
N LEU A 45 0.76 11.70 11.41
CA LEU A 45 -0.45 11.27 12.13
C LEU A 45 -0.19 10.58 13.47
N GLY A 46 1.04 10.54 13.98
CA GLY A 46 1.29 9.90 15.26
C GLY A 46 1.70 8.43 15.19
N TYR A 47 1.99 7.87 14.01
CA TYR A 47 2.35 6.46 13.86
C TYR A 47 3.86 6.24 13.80
N ASN A 48 4.31 5.12 14.35
CA ASN A 48 5.60 4.51 14.07
C ASN A 48 5.45 3.57 12.87
N VAL A 49 6.47 3.54 12.01
CA VAL A 49 6.47 2.74 10.77
C VAL A 49 7.53 1.66 10.85
N GLN A 50 7.13 0.42 10.64
CA GLN A 50 8.04 -0.71 10.44
C GLN A 50 7.95 -1.15 8.97
N ARG A 51 9.12 -1.34 8.35
CA ARG A 51 9.24 -1.81 6.95
C ARG A 51 9.56 -3.31 6.93
N GLU A 52 9.11 -4.00 5.89
CA GLU A 52 9.43 -5.41 5.62
C GLU A 52 9.10 -6.34 6.81
N VAL A 53 7.85 -6.34 7.26
CA VAL A 53 7.43 -7.04 8.48
C VAL A 53 6.93 -8.45 8.17
N ASP A 54 7.55 -9.46 8.78
CA ASP A 54 7.10 -10.85 8.65
C ASP A 54 5.75 -11.05 9.36
N LEU A 55 4.83 -11.72 8.66
CA LEU A 55 3.59 -12.23 9.21
C LEU A 55 3.85 -13.56 9.91
N PRO A 56 3.07 -13.90 10.95
CA PRO A 56 3.13 -15.22 11.55
C PRO A 56 2.81 -16.31 10.51
N PRO A 57 3.28 -17.55 10.71
CA PRO A 57 2.89 -18.67 9.86
C PRO A 57 1.36 -18.80 9.73
N ASP A 58 0.87 -18.98 8.51
CA ASP A 58 -0.54 -19.29 8.25
C ASP A 58 -0.71 -20.80 8.14
N SER A 59 -1.33 -21.43 9.16
CA SER A 59 -1.51 -22.88 9.21
C SER A 59 -2.40 -23.43 8.09
N ARG A 60 -3.15 -22.57 7.39
CA ARG A 60 -3.97 -22.95 6.23
C ARG A 60 -3.16 -22.99 4.93
N ARG A 61 -1.91 -22.49 4.92
CA ARG A 61 -1.05 -22.50 3.74
C ARG A 61 -0.21 -23.76 3.67
N ARG A 62 -0.21 -24.38 2.49
CA ARG A 62 0.56 -25.60 2.21
C ARG A 62 2.07 -25.38 2.17
N ASP A 63 2.54 -24.16 1.86
CA ASP A 63 3.96 -23.91 1.59
C ASP A 63 4.75 -23.35 2.78
N GLN A 64 4.14 -23.17 3.96
CA GLN A 64 4.75 -22.62 5.20
C GLN A 64 5.58 -21.33 5.02
N ARG A 65 5.53 -20.68 3.85
CA ARG A 65 6.32 -19.47 3.60
C ARG A 65 5.72 -18.34 4.41
N LEU A 66 6.58 -17.69 5.20
CA LEU A 66 6.20 -16.47 5.91
C LEU A 66 5.89 -15.40 4.87
N GLY A 67 4.69 -14.83 4.96
CA GLY A 67 4.35 -13.64 4.19
C GLY A 67 5.06 -12.44 4.78
N ARG A 68 5.71 -11.61 3.97
CA ARG A 68 6.36 -10.37 4.43
C ARG A 68 5.63 -9.16 3.91
N LEU A 69 5.10 -8.33 4.82
CA LEU A 69 4.41 -7.09 4.52
C LEU A 69 5.40 -5.97 4.17
N ASP A 70 5.05 -5.08 3.24
CA ASP A 70 5.90 -3.92 2.95
C ASP A 70 5.97 -2.95 4.14
N LEU A 71 4.82 -2.64 4.76
CA LEU A 71 4.74 -1.74 5.91
C LEU A 71 3.74 -2.24 6.97
N GLN A 72 4.07 -1.96 8.23
CA GLN A 72 3.16 -2.05 9.36
C GLN A 72 3.27 -0.78 10.22
N LEU A 73 2.11 -0.19 10.56
CA LEU A 73 2.02 1.04 11.33
C LEU A 73 1.39 0.77 12.69
N SER A 74 2.01 1.32 13.74
CA SER A 74 1.48 1.31 15.11
C SER A 74 1.37 2.74 15.63
N HIS A 75 0.23 3.11 16.21
CA HIS A 75 0.08 4.46 16.74
C HIS A 75 0.92 4.63 18.02
N ARG A 76 1.62 5.76 18.17
CA ARG A 76 2.57 6.02 19.27
C ARG A 76 1.94 5.99 20.66
N SER A 77 0.62 6.19 20.76
CA SER A 77 -0.10 6.04 22.03
C SER A 77 -0.25 4.59 22.51
N GLY A 78 0.11 3.60 21.69
CA GLY A 78 -0.12 2.17 21.94
C GLY A 78 -1.58 1.74 21.81
N LYS A 79 -2.49 2.65 21.42
CA LYS A 79 -3.92 2.37 21.23
C LYS A 79 -4.28 2.26 19.75
N GLY A 80 -5.36 1.52 19.48
CA GLY A 80 -5.89 1.34 18.13
C GLY A 80 -5.38 0.08 17.44
N ARG A 81 -5.88 -0.16 16.23
CA ARG A 81 -5.48 -1.31 15.40
C ARG A 81 -4.22 -0.99 14.62
N LEU A 82 -3.38 -2.00 14.39
CA LEU A 82 -2.26 -1.90 13.45
C LEU A 82 -2.80 -1.64 12.03
N ILE A 83 -2.04 -0.91 11.23
CA ILE A 83 -2.32 -0.71 9.80
C ILE A 83 -1.27 -1.48 9.01
N SER A 84 -1.67 -2.39 8.13
CA SER A 84 -0.76 -3.16 7.26
C SER A 84 -0.95 -2.70 5.82
N ILE A 85 0.16 -2.44 5.14
CA ILE A 85 0.15 -1.85 3.79
C ILE A 85 1.07 -2.65 2.87
N GLU A 86 0.58 -2.94 1.68
CA GLU A 86 1.35 -3.41 0.52
C GLU A 86 1.42 -2.33 -0.55
N ILE A 87 2.57 -2.18 -1.21
CA ILE A 87 2.82 -1.18 -2.24
C ILE A 87 3.29 -1.87 -3.53
N ASP A 88 2.38 -2.01 -4.49
CA ASP A 88 2.64 -2.77 -5.70
C ASP A 88 2.38 -2.00 -7.00
N ARG A 89 3.22 -2.24 -8.00
CA ARG A 89 2.88 -1.88 -9.38
C ARG A 89 1.78 -2.77 -9.95
N GLY A 90 1.93 -4.08 -9.76
CA GLY A 90 1.23 -5.11 -10.51
C GLY A 90 0.09 -5.77 -9.75
N ASN A 91 -0.55 -6.72 -10.42
CA ASN A 91 -1.47 -7.65 -9.77
C ASN A 91 -0.64 -8.74 -9.12
N LYS A 92 -0.50 -8.70 -7.80
CA LYS A 92 0.08 -9.81 -7.04
C LYS A 92 -1.02 -10.37 -6.17
N LEU A 93 -1.59 -11.50 -6.58
CA LEU A 93 -2.49 -12.32 -5.74
C LEU A 93 -1.87 -12.54 -4.37
N TRP A 94 -0.56 -12.77 -4.35
CA TRP A 94 0.22 -12.89 -3.13
C TRP A 94 0.09 -11.72 -2.15
N SER A 95 0.05 -10.47 -2.65
CA SER A 95 -0.12 -9.30 -1.79
C SER A 95 -1.52 -9.24 -1.17
N LEU A 96 -2.56 -9.61 -1.93
CA LEU A 96 -3.91 -9.76 -1.37
C LEU A 96 -3.97 -10.87 -0.33
N ASP A 97 -3.27 -11.98 -0.53
CA ASP A 97 -3.22 -13.06 0.45
C ASP A 97 -2.56 -12.60 1.76
N LYS A 98 -1.45 -11.85 1.68
CA LYS A 98 -0.78 -11.27 2.86
C LYS A 98 -1.69 -10.29 3.59
N LEU A 99 -2.36 -9.41 2.86
CA LEU A 99 -3.28 -8.42 3.44
C LEU A 99 -4.54 -9.08 4.03
N THR A 100 -5.02 -10.17 3.43
CA THR A 100 -6.14 -10.94 3.97
C THR A 100 -5.76 -11.55 5.31
N GLN A 101 -4.57 -12.17 5.39
CA GLN A 101 -4.05 -12.69 6.65
C GLN A 101 -3.89 -11.57 7.71
N ALA A 102 -3.35 -10.42 7.33
CA ALA A 102 -3.24 -9.27 8.23
C ALA A 102 -4.61 -8.80 8.75
N ALA A 103 -5.63 -8.77 7.88
CA ALA A 103 -6.99 -8.41 8.28
C ALA A 103 -7.60 -9.44 9.25
N GLU A 104 -7.35 -10.73 9.07
CA GLU A 104 -7.76 -11.79 9.98
C GLU A 104 -7.06 -11.71 11.36
N LEU A 105 -5.82 -11.21 11.38
CA LEU A 105 -5.12 -10.84 12.62
C LEU A 105 -5.65 -9.54 13.26
N GLY A 106 -6.66 -8.91 12.65
CA GLY A 106 -7.30 -7.71 13.17
C GLY A 106 -6.62 -6.41 12.75
N HIS A 107 -5.73 -6.40 11.75
CA HIS A 107 -5.14 -5.16 11.23
C HIS A 107 -6.14 -4.43 10.30
N LEU A 108 -5.94 -3.13 10.10
CA LEU A 108 -6.53 -2.38 8.99
C LEU A 108 -5.65 -2.61 7.75
N ALA A 109 -6.18 -3.26 6.72
CA ALA A 109 -5.40 -3.68 5.56
C ALA A 109 -5.60 -2.72 4.36
N LEU A 110 -4.52 -2.05 3.95
CA LEU A 110 -4.51 -1.15 2.80
C LEU A 110 -3.62 -1.72 1.68
N TRP A 111 -4.08 -1.60 0.45
CA TRP A 111 -3.29 -1.94 -0.73
C TRP A 111 -3.08 -0.70 -1.57
N LEU A 112 -1.85 -0.21 -1.65
CA LEU A 112 -1.49 0.89 -2.54
C LEU A 112 -0.99 0.32 -3.85
N ARG A 113 -1.72 0.57 -4.94
CA ARG A 113 -1.31 0.16 -6.27
C ARG A 113 -0.92 1.35 -7.13
N TRP A 114 0.25 1.29 -7.75
CA TRP A 114 0.73 2.33 -8.64
C TRP A 114 0.73 1.87 -10.11
N SER A 115 -0.44 1.85 -10.73
CA SER A 115 -0.60 1.43 -12.13
C SER A 115 -1.95 1.88 -12.67
N LEU A 116 -2.00 2.12 -13.98
CA LEU A 116 -3.24 2.36 -14.72
C LEU A 116 -4.02 1.06 -15.01
N GLN A 117 -3.37 -0.10 -14.85
CA GLN A 117 -4.00 -1.38 -15.19
C GLN A 117 -5.05 -1.76 -14.15
N PRO A 118 -6.23 -2.25 -14.57
CA PRO A 118 -7.25 -2.72 -13.64
C PRO A 118 -6.75 -3.90 -12.80
N VAL A 119 -7.33 -4.05 -11.61
CA VAL A 119 -7.21 -5.27 -10.82
C VAL A 119 -8.17 -6.30 -11.44
N PRO A 120 -7.69 -7.45 -11.94
CA PRO A 120 -8.53 -8.47 -12.58
C PRO A 120 -9.18 -9.40 -11.55
N VAL A 121 -9.06 -9.11 -10.26
CA VAL A 121 -9.57 -9.93 -9.17
C VAL A 121 -10.40 -9.10 -8.19
N PRO A 122 -11.43 -9.70 -7.55
CA PRO A 122 -12.20 -9.04 -6.51
C PRO A 122 -11.31 -8.62 -5.34
N ILE A 123 -11.55 -7.42 -4.81
CA ILE A 123 -10.91 -6.96 -3.57
C ILE A 123 -11.81 -7.37 -2.39
N PRO A 124 -11.30 -8.13 -1.41
CA PRO A 124 -12.06 -8.45 -0.20
C PRO A 124 -12.56 -7.18 0.52
N PRO A 125 -13.76 -7.19 1.12
CA PRO A 125 -14.31 -6.03 1.82
C PRO A 125 -13.51 -5.64 3.08
N SER A 126 -12.62 -6.51 3.56
CA SER A 126 -11.67 -6.26 4.65
C SER A 126 -10.41 -5.50 4.23
N ILE A 127 -10.24 -5.26 2.92
CA ILE A 127 -9.10 -4.56 2.34
C ILE A 127 -9.59 -3.30 1.64
N ARG A 128 -8.83 -2.21 1.73
CA ARG A 128 -9.04 -1.02 0.88
C ARG A 128 -7.92 -0.86 -0.11
N LEU A 129 -8.30 -0.79 -1.38
CA LEU A 129 -7.41 -0.46 -2.48
C LEU A 129 -7.35 1.06 -2.64
N ILE A 130 -6.14 1.60 -2.78
CA ILE A 130 -5.86 2.97 -3.21
C ILE A 130 -5.07 2.87 -4.51
N ARG A 131 -5.52 3.51 -5.59
CA ARG A 131 -4.81 3.50 -6.87
C ARG A 131 -4.09 4.81 -7.11
N ALA A 132 -2.77 4.79 -7.15
CA ALA A 132 -1.98 5.85 -7.76
C ALA A 132 -1.90 5.63 -9.28
N HIS A 133 -2.53 6.49 -10.07
CA HIS A 133 -2.54 6.44 -11.53
C HIS A 133 -1.21 6.95 -12.11
N VAL A 134 -0.15 6.19 -11.87
CA VAL A 134 1.18 6.46 -12.40
C VAL A 134 1.22 6.13 -13.89
N THR A 135 1.54 7.15 -14.68
CA THR A 135 1.72 7.02 -16.14
C THR A 135 3.12 6.50 -16.46
N ARG A 136 3.27 5.87 -17.63
CA ARG A 136 4.53 5.29 -18.08
C ARG A 136 4.85 5.74 -19.49
N ARG A 137 6.12 6.11 -19.72
CA ARG A 137 6.70 6.27 -21.06
C ARG A 137 7.92 5.38 -21.25
N THR A 138 8.29 5.15 -22.51
CA THR A 138 9.53 4.47 -22.89
C THR A 138 10.45 5.50 -23.53
N THR A 139 11.68 5.62 -23.05
CA THR A 139 12.69 6.54 -23.60
C THR A 139 13.31 5.99 -24.89
N ILE A 140 14.08 6.82 -25.60
CA ILE A 140 14.85 6.40 -26.78
C ILE A 140 15.80 5.23 -26.48
N ASN A 141 16.34 5.17 -25.26
CA ASN A 141 17.20 4.08 -24.77
C ASN A 141 16.39 2.89 -24.21
N GLN A 142 15.11 2.75 -24.57
CA GLN A 142 14.20 1.68 -24.13
C GLN A 142 13.96 1.59 -22.61
N GLN A 143 14.42 2.58 -21.84
CA GLN A 143 14.16 2.64 -20.40
C GLN A 143 12.70 3.05 -20.14
N LYS A 144 12.07 2.40 -19.16
CA LYS A 144 10.71 2.71 -18.71
C LYS A 144 10.79 3.77 -17.62
N ARG A 145 10.09 4.89 -17.82
CA ARG A 145 10.05 6.04 -16.92
C ARG A 145 8.61 6.31 -16.51
N HIS A 146 8.43 6.70 -15.25
CA HIS A 146 7.12 6.79 -14.62
C HIS A 146 6.89 8.16 -14.01
N THR A 147 5.64 8.63 -14.07
CA THR A 147 5.24 9.96 -13.60
C THR A 147 3.92 9.88 -12.86
N LEU A 148 3.85 10.52 -11.69
CA LEU A 148 2.64 10.77 -10.93
C LEU A 148 2.37 12.27 -10.90
N GLN A 149 1.13 12.66 -11.23
CA GLN A 149 0.64 14.02 -11.07
C GLN A 149 -0.20 14.11 -9.78
N PRO A 150 -0.40 15.30 -9.22
CA PRO A 150 -1.38 15.52 -8.16
C PRO A 150 -2.78 15.03 -8.56
N ASP A 151 -3.62 14.74 -7.56
CA ASP A 151 -5.02 14.30 -7.71
C ASP A 151 -5.24 13.00 -8.52
N ASN A 152 -4.16 12.31 -8.91
CA ASN A 152 -4.21 11.04 -9.63
C ASN A 152 -4.26 9.81 -8.71
N CYS A 153 -4.55 9.98 -7.42
CA CYS A 153 -4.77 8.89 -6.48
C CYS A 153 -6.27 8.69 -6.16
N GLY A 154 -6.80 7.53 -6.56
CA GLY A 154 -8.18 7.07 -6.33
C GLY A 154 -8.19 5.71 -5.66
#